data_AF-A0AA88CXL2-F1
#
_entry.id   AF-A0AA88CXL2-F1
#
_cell.length_a   1.000
_cell.length_b   1.000
_cell.length_c   1.000
_cell.angle_alpha   90.00
_cell.angle_beta   90.00
_cell.angle_gamma   90.00
#
_symmetry.space_group_name_H-M   'P 1'
#
loop_
_entity.id
_entity.type
_entity.pdbx_description
1 polymer ?
#
loop_
_entity_poly.entity_id
_entity_poly.type
_entity_poly.pdbx_seq_one_letter_code
_entity_poly.pdbx_strand_id
1 'polypeptide(L)'
;MTGLATLYDYTKQEPYKDDLVDELLKNDEVRKALGVKGDVVFEVCSDLVGEILSEDVMKSVKYKVEELVKKSKVLLYQGFFDLRDGVVSTEAWVKTLEWEGLERFLAAERKVWRVNGELAGYVQKWGSLSNVVVLGAGHLVPSDKALSAQAMIEDWVLGNGLFEGEPEVNKDKRNFLGPNAI
;
A
#
# COMPACT_ATOMS: atom_id res chain seq x y z
N MET A 1 -27.21 -13.14 -3.66
CA MET A 1 -26.37 -13.85 -2.67
C MET A 1 -26.31 -15.35 -2.96
N THR A 2 -25.20 -15.82 -3.51
CA THR A 2 -24.89 -17.27 -3.62
C THR A 2 -24.16 -17.81 -2.37
N GLY A 3 -23.84 -16.96 -1.40
CA GLY A 3 -23.10 -17.32 -0.17
C GLY A 3 -21.59 -17.50 -0.39
N LEU A 4 -21.06 -17.10 -1.54
CA LEU A 4 -19.63 -17.19 -1.87
C LEU A 4 -18.88 -15.93 -1.44
N ALA A 5 -17.64 -16.12 -0.98
CA ALA A 5 -16.74 -15.04 -0.64
C ALA A 5 -16.39 -14.18 -1.86
N THR A 6 -16.15 -12.88 -1.66
CA THR A 6 -15.68 -11.99 -2.74
C THR A 6 -14.16 -12.14 -2.95
N LEU A 7 -13.68 -11.84 -4.15
CA LEU A 7 -12.23 -11.78 -4.44
C LEU A 7 -11.53 -10.62 -3.73
N TYR A 8 -12.26 -9.55 -3.41
CA TYR A 8 -11.68 -8.39 -2.75
C TYR A 8 -11.60 -8.52 -1.23
N ASP A 9 -12.46 -9.32 -0.63
CA ASP A 9 -12.42 -9.61 0.80
C ASP A 9 -13.07 -10.97 1.03
N TYR A 10 -12.28 -11.96 1.45
CA TYR A 10 -12.78 -13.32 1.63
C TYR A 10 -13.76 -13.45 2.81
N THR A 11 -13.86 -12.44 3.67
CA THR A 11 -14.81 -12.38 4.79
C THR A 11 -16.15 -11.77 4.37
N LYS A 12 -16.24 -11.12 3.21
CA LYS A 12 -17.46 -10.52 2.69
C LYS A 12 -18.15 -11.45 1.71
N GLN A 13 -19.48 -11.47 1.77
CA GLN A 13 -20.35 -12.21 0.85
C GLN A 13 -20.99 -11.31 -0.22
N GLU A 14 -20.91 -10.00 -0.03
CA GLU A 14 -21.44 -8.99 -0.94
C GLU A 14 -20.30 -8.05 -1.36
N PRO A 15 -20.31 -7.57 -2.63
CA PRO A 15 -19.34 -6.57 -3.10
C PRO A 15 -19.38 -5.26 -2.31
N TYR A 16 -18.37 -4.41 -2.53
CA TYR A 16 -18.43 -3.02 -2.08
C TYR A 16 -19.57 -2.29 -2.79
N LYS A 17 -20.15 -1.30 -2.09
CA LYS A 17 -21.27 -0.48 -2.59
C LYS A 17 -20.75 0.71 -3.40
N ASP A 18 -20.10 0.43 -4.52
CA ASP A 18 -19.64 1.45 -5.48
C ASP A 18 -20.78 2.01 -6.33
N ASP A 19 -21.88 1.29 -6.43
CA ASP A 19 -23.16 1.70 -7.04
C ASP A 19 -23.68 3.04 -6.51
N LEU A 20 -23.53 3.31 -5.21
CA LEU A 20 -23.93 4.59 -4.61
C LEU A 20 -23.12 5.78 -5.15
N VAL A 21 -21.83 5.56 -5.44
CA VAL A 21 -20.95 6.58 -6.01
C VAL A 21 -21.29 6.80 -7.49
N ASP A 22 -21.57 5.71 -8.21
CA ASP A 22 -22.00 5.76 -9.60
C ASP A 22 -23.30 6.57 -9.77
N GLU A 23 -24.31 6.30 -8.94
CA GLU A 23 -25.58 7.06 -8.93
C GLU A 23 -25.35 8.54 -8.61
N LEU A 24 -24.56 8.84 -7.58
CA LEU A 24 -24.25 10.21 -7.17
C LEU A 24 -23.56 11.00 -8.30
N LEU A 25 -22.59 10.40 -8.98
CA LEU A 25 -21.81 11.07 -10.03
C LEU A 25 -22.56 11.16 -11.37
N LYS A 26 -23.66 10.41 -11.54
CA LYS A 26 -24.59 10.54 -12.66
C LYS A 26 -25.62 11.65 -12.47
N ASN A 27 -25.82 12.14 -11.24
CA ASN A 27 -26.77 13.22 -10.96
C ASN A 27 -26.36 14.54 -11.65
N ASP A 28 -27.30 15.20 -12.36
CA ASP A 28 -27.03 16.42 -13.12
C ASP A 28 -26.56 17.61 -12.27
N GLU A 29 -27.08 17.75 -11.05
CA GLU A 29 -26.65 18.83 -10.14
C GLU A 29 -25.22 18.61 -9.69
N VAL A 30 -24.86 17.37 -9.34
CA VAL A 30 -23.49 16.99 -8.98
C VAL A 30 -22.55 17.16 -10.17
N ARG A 31 -22.93 16.71 -11.36
CA ARG A 31 -22.17 16.90 -12.60
C ARG A 31 -21.91 18.38 -12.88
N LYS A 32 -22.94 19.22 -12.73
CA LYS A 32 -22.84 20.67 -12.89
C LYS A 32 -21.93 21.29 -11.84
N ALA A 33 -22.04 20.87 -10.58
CA ALA A 33 -21.20 21.35 -9.49
C ALA A 33 -19.72 20.99 -9.67
N LEU A 34 -19.42 19.80 -10.20
CA LEU A 34 -18.08 19.34 -10.53
C LEU A 34 -17.55 19.92 -11.86
N GLY A 35 -18.37 20.68 -12.60
CA GLY A 35 -17.98 21.30 -13.86
C GLY A 35 -17.80 20.32 -15.04
N VAL A 36 -18.47 19.16 -14.98
CA VAL A 36 -18.47 18.17 -16.07
C VAL A 36 -19.11 18.78 -17.31
N LYS A 37 -18.41 18.70 -18.45
CA LYS A 37 -18.86 19.25 -19.73
C LYS A 37 -19.28 18.12 -20.68
N GLY A 38 -20.29 18.41 -21.49
CA GLY A 38 -20.79 17.49 -22.51
C GLY A 38 -21.52 16.28 -21.93
N ASP A 39 -21.69 15.27 -22.78
CA ASP A 39 -22.58 14.13 -22.51
C ASP A 39 -21.84 12.91 -21.96
N VAL A 40 -20.64 13.10 -21.40
CA VAL A 40 -19.86 12.02 -20.79
C VAL A 40 -20.61 11.51 -19.57
N VAL A 41 -20.93 10.22 -19.53
CA VAL A 41 -21.58 9.56 -18.39
C VAL A 41 -20.49 8.94 -17.51
N PHE A 42 -20.61 9.09 -16.20
CA PHE A 42 -19.70 8.43 -15.27
C PHE A 42 -19.94 6.92 -15.29
N GLU A 43 -18.86 6.14 -15.23
CA GLU A 43 -18.86 4.70 -14.99
C GLU A 43 -17.69 4.38 -14.06
N VAL A 44 -17.87 3.43 -13.14
CA VAL A 44 -16.83 3.07 -12.15
C VAL A 44 -15.57 2.52 -12.83
N CYS A 45 -15.77 1.66 -13.85
CA CYS A 45 -14.72 1.05 -14.67
C CYS A 45 -15.19 0.97 -16.13
N SER A 46 -14.29 1.23 -17.08
CA SER A 46 -14.60 1.16 -18.51
C SER A 46 -14.19 -0.18 -19.11
N ASP A 47 -15.17 -0.99 -19.53
CA ASP A 47 -14.92 -2.30 -20.14
C ASP A 47 -14.09 -2.19 -21.43
N LEU A 48 -14.34 -1.15 -22.24
CA LEU A 48 -13.60 -0.90 -23.48
C LEU A 48 -12.11 -0.67 -23.21
N VAL A 49 -11.78 0.13 -22.20
CA VAL A 49 -10.37 0.37 -21.82
C VAL A 49 -9.74 -0.93 -21.31
N GLY A 50 -10.48 -1.71 -20.52
CA GLY A 50 -10.04 -3.03 -20.06
C GLY A 50 -9.73 -4.00 -21.19
N GLU A 51 -10.57 -4.04 -22.23
CA GLU A 51 -10.36 -4.86 -23.42
C GLU A 51 -9.11 -4.42 -24.21
N ILE A 52 -8.98 -3.11 -24.47
CA ILE A 52 -7.86 -2.54 -25.23
C ILE A 52 -6.52 -2.83 -24.55
N LEU A 53 -6.47 -2.79 -23.22
CA LEU A 53 -5.24 -2.98 -22.44
C LEU A 53 -5.08 -4.42 -21.88
N SER A 54 -5.91 -5.37 -22.31
CA SER A 54 -5.92 -6.73 -21.77
C SER A 54 -4.57 -7.45 -21.90
N GLU A 55 -3.81 -7.18 -22.97
CA GLU A 55 -2.47 -7.76 -23.18
C GLU A 55 -1.42 -7.25 -22.18
N ASP A 56 -1.66 -6.12 -21.50
CA ASP A 56 -0.73 -5.57 -20.51
C ASP A 56 -0.85 -6.22 -19.13
N VAL A 57 -1.98 -6.91 -18.85
CA VAL A 57 -2.27 -7.48 -17.51
C VAL A 57 -1.18 -8.43 -17.03
N MET A 58 -0.60 -9.25 -17.92
CA MET A 58 0.42 -10.23 -17.57
C MET A 58 1.85 -9.72 -17.72
N LYS A 59 2.06 -8.46 -18.11
CA LYS A 59 3.40 -7.87 -18.27
C LYS A 59 3.91 -7.36 -16.93
N SER A 60 5.05 -7.89 -16.48
CA SER A 60 5.63 -7.48 -15.20
C SER A 60 6.14 -6.05 -15.21
N VAL A 61 5.80 -5.29 -14.17
CA VAL A 61 6.36 -3.95 -13.87
C VAL A 61 7.32 -3.97 -12.67
N LYS A 62 7.73 -5.16 -12.21
CA LYS A 62 8.62 -5.33 -11.03
C LYS A 62 9.88 -4.47 -11.12
N TYR A 63 10.49 -4.38 -12.29
CA TYR A 63 11.71 -3.58 -12.53
C TYR A 63 11.52 -2.09 -12.19
N LYS A 64 10.31 -1.55 -12.33
CA LYS A 64 10.02 -0.17 -11.92
C LYS A 64 10.06 -0.01 -10.41
N VAL A 65 9.60 -1.02 -9.66
CA VAL A 65 9.71 -1.03 -8.19
C VAL A 65 11.18 -1.09 -7.78
N GLU A 66 11.99 -1.94 -8.44
CA GLU A 66 13.45 -2.04 -8.20
C GLU A 66 14.18 -0.72 -8.45
N GLU A 67 13.74 0.06 -9.45
CA GLU A 67 14.26 1.40 -9.71
C GLU A 67 13.79 2.40 -8.64
N LEU A 68 12.51 2.37 -8.26
CA LEU A 68 11.94 3.29 -7.27
C LEU A 68 12.58 3.11 -5.89
N VAL A 69 12.77 1.88 -5.41
CA VAL A 69 13.39 1.65 -4.09
C VAL A 69 14.83 2.17 -4.03
N LYS A 70 15.53 2.32 -5.16
CA LYS A 70 16.88 2.91 -5.22
C LYS A 70 16.87 4.44 -5.20
N LYS A 71 15.75 5.08 -5.57
CA LYS A 71 15.66 6.53 -5.82
C LYS A 71 14.75 7.27 -4.85
N SER A 72 13.78 6.59 -4.25
CA SER A 72 12.75 7.20 -3.40
C SER A 72 12.29 6.24 -2.31
N LYS A 73 11.56 6.77 -1.33
CA LYS A 73 10.79 5.92 -0.41
C LYS A 73 9.67 5.23 -1.19
N VAL A 74 9.38 3.98 -0.84
CA VAL A 74 8.27 3.19 -1.39
C VAL A 74 7.44 2.63 -0.24
N LEU A 75 6.14 2.90 -0.27
CA LEU A 75 5.15 2.27 0.60
C LEU A 75 4.38 1.22 -0.22
N LEU A 76 4.49 -0.03 0.19
CA LEU A 76 3.71 -1.13 -0.32
C LEU A 76 2.74 -1.55 0.79
N TYR A 77 1.44 -1.59 0.53
CA TYR A 77 0.47 -1.95 1.56
C TYR A 77 -0.66 -2.83 1.01
N GLN A 78 -1.09 -3.79 1.82
CA GLN A 78 -2.17 -4.73 1.47
C GLN A 78 -3.15 -4.87 2.64
N GLY A 79 -4.42 -5.09 2.30
CA GLY A 79 -5.39 -5.62 3.26
C GLY A 79 -5.14 -7.11 3.49
N PHE A 80 -5.23 -7.53 4.74
CA PHE A 80 -5.01 -8.93 5.12
C PHE A 80 -6.02 -9.91 4.46
N PHE A 81 -7.23 -9.45 4.13
CA PHE A 81 -8.31 -10.27 3.55
C PHE A 81 -8.41 -10.24 2.02
N ASP A 82 -7.51 -9.55 1.34
CA ASP A 82 -7.51 -9.47 -0.13
C ASP A 82 -7.04 -10.79 -0.77
N LEU A 83 -7.84 -11.37 -1.67
CA LEU A 83 -7.47 -12.54 -2.46
C LEU A 83 -6.93 -12.19 -3.85
N ARG A 84 -7.16 -10.98 -4.33
CA ARG A 84 -6.73 -10.54 -5.67
C ARG A 84 -5.26 -10.14 -5.66
N ASP A 85 -4.91 -9.18 -4.81
CA ASP A 85 -3.55 -8.61 -4.69
C ASP A 85 -3.03 -8.74 -3.25
N GLY A 86 -3.29 -9.91 -2.66
CA GLY A 86 -3.09 -10.18 -1.23
C GLY A 86 -1.66 -10.23 -0.73
N VAL A 87 -1.55 -10.46 0.58
CA VAL A 87 -0.28 -10.51 1.32
C VAL A 87 0.66 -11.57 0.76
N VAL A 88 0.15 -12.78 0.48
CA VAL A 88 0.99 -13.92 0.06
C VAL A 88 1.59 -13.71 -1.33
N SER A 89 0.79 -13.25 -2.30
CA SER A 89 1.29 -12.95 -3.65
C SER A 89 2.29 -11.79 -3.62
N THR A 90 2.02 -10.78 -2.79
CA THR A 90 2.93 -9.65 -2.61
C THR A 90 4.27 -10.06 -2.01
N GLU A 91 4.25 -10.82 -0.92
CA GLU A 91 5.46 -11.37 -0.30
C GLU A 91 6.27 -12.24 -1.26
N ALA A 92 5.59 -12.99 -2.15
CA ALA A 92 6.24 -13.86 -3.11
C ALA A 92 7.07 -13.06 -4.14
N TRP A 93 6.51 -12.00 -4.75
CA TRP A 93 7.27 -11.24 -5.74
C TRP A 93 8.30 -10.30 -5.11
N VAL A 94 8.05 -9.77 -3.90
CA VAL A 94 9.01 -8.92 -3.19
C VAL A 94 10.32 -9.67 -2.91
N LYS A 95 10.26 -10.98 -2.61
CA LYS A 95 11.45 -11.84 -2.44
C LYS A 95 12.31 -11.97 -3.70
N THR A 96 11.79 -11.56 -4.86
CA THR A 96 12.49 -11.65 -6.15
C THR A 96 13.06 -10.31 -6.62
N LEU A 97 13.01 -9.26 -5.79
CA LEU A 97 13.48 -7.93 -6.18
C LEU A 97 15.01 -7.87 -6.30
N GLU A 98 15.48 -7.28 -7.39
CA GLU A 98 16.88 -6.95 -7.58
C GLU A 98 17.22 -5.60 -6.93
N TRP A 99 17.39 -5.65 -5.61
CA TRP A 99 17.69 -4.48 -4.79
C TRP A 99 18.70 -4.83 -3.68
N GLU A 100 19.71 -3.98 -3.51
CA GLU A 100 20.81 -4.17 -2.55
C GLU A 100 20.36 -4.24 -1.09
N GLY A 101 19.17 -3.71 -0.77
CA GLY A 101 18.58 -3.79 0.56
C GLY A 101 17.70 -5.02 0.80
N LEU A 102 17.49 -5.89 -0.19
CA LEU A 102 16.51 -6.98 -0.09
C LEU A 102 16.81 -7.95 1.05
N GLU A 103 18.05 -8.42 1.19
CA GLU A 103 18.39 -9.38 2.26
C GLU A 103 18.10 -8.81 3.65
N ARG A 104 18.42 -7.54 3.86
CA ARG A 104 18.16 -6.85 5.13
C ARG A 104 16.68 -6.56 5.33
N PHE A 105 15.94 -6.28 4.25
CA PHE A 105 14.49 -6.17 4.30
C PHE A 105 13.84 -7.49 4.71
N LEU A 106 14.26 -8.62 4.11
CA LEU A 106 13.74 -9.95 4.45
C LEU A 106 14.08 -10.36 5.89
N ALA A 107 15.23 -9.94 6.40
CA ALA A 107 15.65 -10.15 7.78
C ALA A 107 15.02 -9.16 8.78
N ALA A 108 14.41 -8.07 8.30
CA ALA A 108 13.81 -7.05 9.17
C ALA A 108 12.59 -7.61 9.91
N GLU A 109 12.52 -7.33 11.21
CA GLU A 109 11.38 -7.69 12.04
C GLU A 109 10.08 -7.03 11.55
N ARG A 110 9.00 -7.81 11.54
CA ARG A 110 7.63 -7.30 11.35
C ARG A 110 7.16 -6.68 12.66
N LYS A 111 7.21 -5.35 12.75
CA LYS A 111 6.81 -4.61 13.95
C LYS A 111 5.30 -4.52 14.03
N VAL A 112 4.74 -4.85 15.20
CA VAL A 112 3.31 -4.67 15.50
C VAL A 112 2.96 -3.20 15.39
N TRP A 113 1.95 -2.90 14.57
CA TRP A 113 1.47 -1.55 14.34
C TRP A 113 0.09 -1.36 14.96
N ARG A 114 -0.07 -0.25 15.68
CA ARG A 114 -1.29 0.11 16.39
C ARG A 114 -1.70 1.53 16.05
N VAL A 115 -3.00 1.75 15.95
CA VAL A 115 -3.61 3.07 15.77
C VAL A 115 -4.63 3.23 16.88
N ASN A 116 -4.51 4.33 17.65
CA ASN A 116 -5.35 4.59 18.82
C ASN A 116 -5.39 3.44 19.85
N GLY A 117 -4.27 2.73 20.01
CA GLY A 117 -4.15 1.58 20.93
C GLY A 117 -4.65 0.25 20.36
N GLU A 118 -5.43 0.27 19.28
CA GLU A 118 -5.95 -0.94 18.62
C GLU A 118 -4.92 -1.55 17.66
N LEU A 119 -4.96 -2.88 17.50
CA LEU A 119 -4.11 -3.58 16.55
C LEU A 119 -4.53 -3.24 15.12
N ALA A 120 -3.68 -2.50 14.40
CA ALA A 120 -3.93 -2.07 13.03
C ALA A 120 -3.27 -2.98 12.00
N GLY A 121 -2.21 -3.70 12.37
CA GLY A 121 -1.48 -4.59 11.48
C GLY A 121 -0.01 -4.74 11.84
N TYR A 122 0.84 -4.84 10.84
CA TYR A 122 2.29 -4.82 11.02
C TYR A 122 3.01 -4.05 9.92
N VAL A 123 4.20 -3.54 10.25
CA VAL A 123 5.12 -2.86 9.33
C VAL A 123 6.43 -3.65 9.27
N GLN A 124 6.85 -4.02 8.06
CA GLN A 124 8.20 -4.52 7.77
C GLN A 124 8.93 -3.44 6.97
N LYS A 125 10.07 -2.96 7.46
CA LYS A 125 10.78 -1.84 6.85
C LYS A 125 12.28 -2.05 6.87
N TRP A 126 12.91 -1.73 5.76
CA TRP A 126 14.36 -1.59 5.67
C TRP A 126 14.69 -0.53 4.61
N GLY A 127 15.61 0.38 4.92
CA GLY A 127 15.99 1.46 4.01
C GLY A 127 14.77 2.25 3.50
N SER A 128 14.59 2.24 2.18
CA SER A 128 13.54 2.95 1.44
C SER A 128 12.23 2.19 1.29
N LEU A 129 12.20 0.87 1.53
CA LEU A 129 11.00 0.05 1.37
C LEU A 129 10.28 -0.14 2.71
N SER A 130 9.02 0.27 2.76
CA SER A 130 8.08 -0.02 3.85
C SER A 130 6.97 -0.91 3.30
N ASN A 131 6.79 -2.11 3.87
CA ASN A 131 5.70 -3.01 3.56
C ASN A 131 4.73 -3.10 4.75
N VAL A 132 3.45 -2.87 4.52
CA VAL A 132 2.43 -2.78 5.56
C VAL A 132 1.30 -3.75 5.26
N VAL A 133 0.94 -4.56 6.24
CA VAL A 133 -0.29 -5.36 6.17
C VAL A 133 -1.30 -4.78 7.14
N VAL A 134 -2.46 -4.40 6.63
CA VAL A 134 -3.55 -3.81 7.39
C VAL A 134 -4.55 -4.89 7.79
N LEU A 135 -4.66 -5.12 9.10
CA LEU A 135 -5.53 -6.14 9.66
C LEU A 135 -7.00 -5.73 9.53
N GLY A 136 -7.83 -6.69 9.13
CA GLY A 136 -9.27 -6.49 9.01
C GLY A 136 -9.70 -5.68 7.78
N ALA A 137 -8.82 -5.49 6.82
CA ALA A 137 -9.10 -4.88 5.52
C ALA A 137 -8.94 -5.90 4.39
N GLY A 138 -9.74 -5.78 3.35
CA GLY A 138 -9.55 -6.43 2.05
C GLY A 138 -8.85 -5.50 1.05
N HIS A 139 -9.19 -5.65 -0.24
CA HIS A 139 -8.59 -4.95 -1.37
C HIS A 139 -8.67 -3.42 -1.26
N LEU A 140 -9.78 -2.89 -0.75
CA LEU A 140 -10.00 -1.45 -0.59
C LEU A 140 -9.71 -1.03 0.86
N VAL A 141 -8.43 -1.02 1.23
CA VAL A 141 -7.98 -0.73 2.61
C VAL A 141 -8.60 0.53 3.23
N PRO A 142 -8.66 1.70 2.54
CA PRO A 142 -9.29 2.89 3.13
C PRO A 142 -10.80 2.74 3.37
N SER A 143 -11.49 1.92 2.57
CA SER A 143 -12.93 1.66 2.75
C SER A 143 -13.21 0.79 3.98
N ASP A 144 -12.33 -0.19 4.27
CA ASP A 144 -12.51 -1.08 5.42
C ASP A 144 -11.95 -0.53 6.72
N LYS A 145 -10.83 0.19 6.63
CA LYS A 145 -10.03 0.65 7.78
C LYS A 145 -9.58 2.09 7.59
N ALA A 146 -10.53 3.01 7.43
CA ALA A 146 -10.28 4.43 7.17
C ALA A 146 -9.26 5.08 8.15
N LEU A 147 -9.43 4.86 9.46
CA LEU A 147 -8.53 5.42 10.48
C LEU A 147 -7.10 4.86 10.36
N SER A 148 -6.97 3.54 10.16
CA SER A 148 -5.66 2.92 9.97
C SER A 148 -5.01 3.39 8.67
N ALA A 149 -5.78 3.46 7.58
CA ALA A 149 -5.29 3.93 6.29
C ALA A 149 -4.80 5.38 6.35
N GLN A 150 -5.55 6.26 7.02
CA GLN A 150 -5.15 7.65 7.23
C GLN A 150 -3.83 7.72 8.03
N ALA A 151 -3.77 7.06 9.20
CA ALA A 151 -2.58 7.07 10.04
C ALA A 151 -1.34 6.52 9.30
N MET A 152 -1.51 5.43 8.53
CA MET A 152 -0.44 4.86 7.71
C MET A 152 0.12 5.86 6.70
N ILE A 153 -0.75 6.56 5.97
CA ILE A 153 -0.33 7.54 4.97
C ILE A 153 0.31 8.76 5.62
N GLU A 154 -0.30 9.32 6.67
CA GLU A 154 0.24 10.47 7.39
C GLU A 154 1.60 10.15 8.01
N ASP A 155 1.73 9.03 8.72
CA ASP A 155 2.99 8.64 9.35
C ASP A 155 4.06 8.30 8.32
N TRP A 156 3.72 7.69 7.18
CA TRP A 156 4.70 7.41 6.13
C TRP A 156 5.20 8.68 5.43
N VAL A 157 4.29 9.61 5.10
CA VAL A 157 4.61 10.88 4.44
C VAL A 157 5.47 11.76 5.37
N LEU A 158 5.06 11.90 6.62
CA LEU A 158 5.74 12.73 7.61
C LEU A 158 6.98 12.04 8.19
N GLY A 159 7.08 10.71 8.05
CA GLY A 159 8.18 9.91 8.58
C GLY A 159 8.12 9.78 10.09
N ASN A 160 6.96 9.43 10.64
CA ASN A 160 6.72 9.26 12.09
C ASN A 160 6.71 7.78 12.50
N GLY A 161 7.03 7.52 13.77
CA GLY A 161 6.82 6.23 14.41
C GLY A 161 7.54 5.09 13.69
N LEU A 162 6.79 4.06 13.25
CA LEU A 162 7.38 2.90 12.56
C LEU A 162 7.92 3.22 11.16
N PHE A 163 7.64 4.41 10.62
CA PHE A 163 8.09 4.86 9.30
C PHE A 163 9.28 5.83 9.34
N GLU A 164 9.77 6.18 10.54
CA GLU A 164 10.97 7.01 10.72
C GLU A 164 12.18 6.43 9.96
N GLY A 165 13.00 7.32 9.40
CA GLY A 165 14.28 6.95 8.80
C GLY A 165 15.23 6.37 9.85
N GLU A 166 16.20 5.53 9.45
CA GLU A 166 17.27 5.22 10.39
C GLU A 166 18.01 6.52 10.74
N PRO A 167 18.37 6.74 12.02
CA PRO A 167 19.20 7.89 12.37
C PRO A 167 20.49 7.81 11.56
N GLU A 168 20.86 8.90 10.89
CA GLU A 168 22.16 8.98 10.21
C GLU A 168 23.25 8.65 11.22
N VAL A 169 23.91 7.50 11.03
CA VAL A 169 25.14 7.21 11.77
C VAL A 169 26.15 8.24 11.31
N ASN A 170 26.35 9.28 12.12
CA ASN A 170 27.37 10.29 11.88
C ASN A 170 28.74 9.57 11.76
N LYS A 171 29.23 9.48 10.52
CA LYS A 171 30.48 8.78 10.18
C LYS A 171 31.72 9.46 10.77
N ASP A 172 31.59 10.67 11.33
CA ASP A 172 32.72 11.44 11.89
C ASP A 172 33.12 11.05 13.33
N LYS A 173 32.38 10.19 14.03
CA LYS A 173 32.75 9.79 15.42
C LYS A 173 33.70 8.60 15.52
N ARG A 174 34.16 8.02 14.40
CA ARG A 174 35.23 7.03 14.39
C ARG A 174 36.58 7.72 14.18
N ASN A 175 37.11 8.42 15.19
CA ASN A 175 38.55 8.77 15.31
C ASN A 175 38.89 9.53 16.61
N PHE A 176 38.49 9.05 17.79
CA PHE A 176 39.10 9.49 19.04
C PHE A 176 39.23 8.34 20.04
N LEU A 177 40.14 7.41 19.75
CA LEU A 177 40.83 6.66 20.79
C LEU A 177 42.32 6.95 20.61
N GLY A 178 42.77 8.04 21.22
CA GLY A 178 44.19 8.27 21.45
C GLY A 178 44.68 7.29 22.53
N PRO A 179 45.90 6.76 22.41
CA PRO A 179 46.46 5.88 23.42
C PRO A 179 46.84 6.74 24.63
N ASN A 180 46.15 6.57 25.76
CA ASN A 180 46.69 6.77 27.11
C ASN A 180 45.59 6.51 28.16
N ALA A 181 45.65 5.35 28.80
CA ALA A 181 45.13 5.14 30.14
C ALA A 181 45.95 4.02 30.82
N ILE A 182 46.94 4.48 31.59
CA ILE A 182 47.62 3.90 32.78
C ILE A 182 47.91 2.40 32.75
#